data_AF-A0A7L3UWH8-F1
#
_entry.id   AF-A0A7L3UWH8-F1
#
_cell.length_a   1.000
_cell.length_b   1.000
_cell.length_c   1.000
_cell.angle_alpha   90.00
_cell.angle_beta   90.00
_cell.angle_gamma   90.00
#
_symmetry.space_group_name_H-M   'P 1'
#
loop_
_entity.id
_entity.type
_entity.pdbx_description
1 polymer ?
#
loop_
_entity_poly.entity_id
_entity_poly.type
_entity_poly.pdbx_seq_one_letter_code
_entity_poly.pdbx_strand_id
1 'polypeptide(L)'
;RIMAGTGALPGAWPWIVSIQDPRKDGSGHTCGGWKTPKLKSQGTTSTRLCSLSAPSLPCRNVTKWRVLIGATQLSHLGPEAQVRHVKRLLAHQEYTADSQQNDIALLELDQPVECSDYVQLACVPNASLTVSELKTCYIAGWSSASAKAQGASDVLQEAKVRLLDVRLVNSSRWYAGAIHTHNLCAGYPRGAMDTCQ
;
A
#
# COMPACT_ATOMS: atom_id res chain seq x y z
N ARG A 1 -8.77 0.19 -7.52
CA ARG A 1 -8.30 -0.36 -8.81
C ARG A 1 -7.55 0.75 -9.52
N ILE A 2 -6.37 0.48 -10.08
CA ILE A 2 -5.72 1.47 -10.95
C ILE A 2 -6.47 1.51 -12.29
N MET A 3 -7.13 2.63 -12.59
CA MET A 3 -7.82 2.86 -13.86
C MET A 3 -6.80 3.32 -14.91
N ALA A 4 -6.84 2.71 -16.10
CA ALA A 4 -5.88 2.92 -17.20
C ALA A 4 -4.40 2.66 -16.81
N GLY A 5 -4.18 1.79 -15.82
CA GLY A 5 -2.86 1.23 -15.54
C GLY A 5 -2.48 0.14 -16.55
N THR A 6 -1.18 -0.14 -16.62
CA THR A 6 -0.62 -1.28 -17.36
C THR A 6 -0.22 -2.37 -16.39
N GLY A 7 -0.22 -3.63 -16.86
CA GLY A 7 0.35 -4.73 -16.10
C GLY A 7 1.82 -4.44 -15.81
N ALA A 8 2.19 -4.47 -14.52
CA ALA A 8 3.56 -4.27 -14.09
C ALA A 8 4.40 -5.51 -14.47
N LEU A 9 5.64 -5.27 -14.86
CA LEU A 9 6.59 -6.36 -15.10
C LEU A 9 6.98 -7.03 -13.76
N PRO A 10 7.36 -8.32 -13.78
CA PRO A 10 7.95 -8.97 -12.62
C PRO A 10 9.12 -8.18 -12.05
N GLY A 11 9.09 -7.93 -10.73
CA GLY A 11 10.14 -7.17 -10.04
C GLY A 11 10.11 -5.65 -10.24
N ALA A 12 9.15 -5.09 -10.98
CA ALA A 12 9.06 -3.63 -11.17
C ALA A 12 8.81 -2.86 -9.86
N TRP A 13 8.07 -3.46 -8.92
CA TRP A 13 7.78 -2.91 -7.59
C TRP A 13 8.23 -3.88 -6.49
N PRO A 14 9.54 -4.07 -6.27
CA PRO A 14 10.05 -5.17 -5.44
C PRO A 14 9.77 -4.98 -3.94
N TRP A 15 9.29 -3.81 -3.53
CA TRP A 15 8.87 -3.53 -2.16
C TRP A 15 7.36 -3.68 -1.94
N ILE A 16 6.54 -3.84 -2.99
CA ILE A 16 5.09 -3.91 -2.81
C ILE A 16 4.68 -5.24 -2.18
N VAL A 17 3.70 -5.19 -1.28
CA VAL A 17 3.18 -6.39 -0.61
C VAL A 17 1.68 -6.48 -0.74
N SER A 18 1.17 -7.71 -0.81
CA SER A 18 -0.26 -8.02 -0.74
C SER A 18 -0.58 -8.61 0.62
N ILE A 19 -1.43 -7.93 1.39
CA ILE A 19 -1.94 -8.41 2.68
C ILE A 19 -3.24 -9.17 2.42
N GLN A 20 -3.28 -10.41 2.87
CA GLN A 20 -4.34 -11.34 2.55
C GLN A 20 -5.00 -11.88 3.82
N ASP A 21 -6.33 -11.86 3.83
CA ASP A 21 -7.14 -12.56 4.81
C ASP A 21 -7.54 -13.91 4.21
N PRO A 22 -7.01 -15.04 4.72
CA PRO A 22 -7.31 -16.36 4.17
C PRO A 22 -8.78 -16.78 4.36
N ARG A 23 -9.58 -16.02 5.12
CA ARG A 23 -11.02 -16.27 5.27
C ARG A 23 -11.87 -15.72 4.12
N LYS A 24 -11.28 -14.88 3.25
CA LYS A 24 -11.97 -14.33 2.08
C LYS A 24 -11.76 -15.24 0.87
N ASP A 25 -12.76 -15.31 0.01
CA ASP A 25 -12.68 -16.06 -1.24
C ASP A 25 -11.60 -15.51 -2.20
N GLY A 26 -11.12 -16.37 -3.11
CA GLY A 26 -10.10 -16.02 -4.10
C GLY A 26 -8.70 -15.87 -3.49
N SER A 27 -7.96 -14.83 -3.89
CA SER A 27 -6.60 -14.58 -3.37
C SER A 27 -6.57 -14.15 -1.90
N GLY A 28 -7.71 -13.77 -1.33
CA GLY A 28 -7.82 -13.16 -0.01
C GLY A 28 -7.26 -11.73 0.07
N HIS A 29 -6.84 -11.14 -1.06
CA HIS A 29 -6.26 -9.79 -1.10
C HIS A 29 -7.21 -8.75 -0.50
N THR A 30 -6.70 -8.09 0.53
CA THR A 30 -7.45 -7.14 1.34
C THR A 30 -6.86 -5.74 1.22
N CYS A 31 -5.54 -5.62 1.38
CA CYS A 31 -4.84 -4.34 1.28
C CYS A 31 -3.48 -4.52 0.61
N GLY A 32 -3.00 -3.44 -0.02
CA GLY A 32 -1.59 -3.30 -0.37
C GLY A 32 -0.78 -2.75 0.81
N GLY A 33 0.53 -2.89 0.73
CA GLY A 33 1.48 -2.24 1.61
C GLY A 33 2.85 -2.18 0.96
N TRP A 34 3.86 -1.75 1.70
CA TRP A 34 5.24 -1.77 1.23
C TRP A 34 6.22 -2.19 2.33
N LYS A 35 7.28 -2.90 1.92
CA LYS A 35 8.37 -3.32 2.78
C LYS A 35 9.31 -2.13 3.00
N THR A 36 9.59 -1.80 4.25
CA THR A 36 10.49 -0.68 4.61
C THR A 36 11.67 -1.18 5.45
N PRO A 37 12.81 -0.46 5.45
CA PRO A 37 13.86 -0.70 6.42
C PRO A 37 13.32 -0.53 7.83
N LYS A 38 13.95 -1.23 8.78
CA LYS A 38 13.61 -1.08 10.20
C LYS A 38 13.81 0.39 10.63
N LEU A 39 12.75 1.04 11.09
CA LEU A 39 12.91 2.26 11.90
C LEU A 39 13.49 1.86 13.26
N LYS A 40 14.61 2.47 13.66
CA LYS A 40 15.24 2.22 14.96
C LYS A 40 14.31 2.67 16.09
N SER A 41 13.44 1.79 16.57
CA SER A 41 13.02 1.79 17.97
C SER A 41 13.97 0.89 18.77
N GLN A 42 14.26 1.31 20.00
CA GLN A 42 15.30 0.80 20.88
C GLN A 42 15.39 -0.74 20.88
N GLY A 43 16.57 -1.29 20.56
CA GLY A 43 17.04 -2.55 21.14
C GLY A 43 16.67 -3.90 20.51
N THR A 44 16.11 -4.01 19.30
CA THR A 44 15.93 -5.36 18.70
C THR A 44 16.16 -5.42 17.19
N THR A 45 17.26 -6.00 16.76
CA THR A 45 17.61 -6.22 15.35
C THR A 45 16.63 -7.21 14.70
N SER A 46 15.73 -6.73 13.83
CA SER A 46 14.91 -7.62 13.03
C SER A 46 14.37 -6.96 11.76
N THR A 47 14.53 -7.65 10.64
CA THR A 47 14.12 -7.31 9.26
C THR A 47 12.60 -7.50 9.02
N ARG A 48 11.77 -7.28 10.05
CA ARG A 48 10.39 -7.79 10.13
C ARG A 48 9.28 -6.77 9.85
N LEU A 49 9.55 -5.61 9.23
CA LEU A 49 8.55 -4.52 9.17
C LEU A 49 7.97 -4.32 7.76
N CYS A 50 6.65 -4.46 7.64
CA CYS A 50 5.89 -3.95 6.49
C CYS A 50 5.07 -2.74 6.95
N SER A 51 5.15 -1.63 6.21
CA SER A 51 4.31 -0.46 6.44
C SER A 51 2.99 -0.60 5.68
N LEU A 52 1.91 -0.19 6.33
CA LEU A 52 0.54 -0.25 5.84
C LEU A 52 -0.10 1.14 6.01
N SER A 53 -0.91 1.55 5.03
CA SER A 53 -1.99 2.54 5.22
C SER A 53 -3.32 1.81 5.06
N ALA A 54 -3.91 1.34 6.17
CA ALA A 54 -5.26 0.74 6.22
C ALA A 54 -5.66 0.32 7.66
N PRO A 55 -5.93 1.27 8.56
CA PRO A 55 -6.49 1.07 9.90
C PRO A 55 -8.01 0.83 9.89
N SER A 56 -8.66 0.85 8.73
CA SER A 56 -10.01 0.32 8.54
C SER A 56 -10.07 -1.22 8.59
N LEU A 57 -8.92 -1.85 8.77
CA LEU A 57 -8.78 -3.28 8.98
C LEU A 57 -9.28 -3.66 10.39
N PRO A 58 -10.31 -4.52 10.51
CA PRO A 58 -10.79 -4.93 11.82
C PRO A 58 -9.63 -5.61 12.57
N CYS A 59 -9.16 -4.98 13.65
CA CYS A 59 -8.03 -5.42 14.49
C CYS A 59 -8.20 -6.82 15.12
N ARG A 60 -9.31 -7.50 14.85
CA ARG A 60 -9.58 -8.84 15.36
C ARG A 60 -8.96 -9.88 14.41
N ASN A 61 -8.02 -10.67 14.93
CA ASN A 61 -7.37 -11.80 14.25
C ASN A 61 -6.36 -11.44 13.15
N VAL A 62 -5.66 -10.30 13.27
CA VAL A 62 -4.55 -9.94 12.35
C VAL A 62 -3.47 -11.02 12.28
N THR A 63 -3.31 -11.83 13.33
CA THR A 63 -2.36 -12.95 13.36
C THR A 63 -2.67 -14.07 12.35
N LYS A 64 -3.90 -14.14 11.84
CA LYS A 64 -4.28 -15.08 10.78
C LYS A 64 -3.96 -14.56 9.39
N TRP A 65 -3.55 -13.30 9.28
CA TRP A 65 -3.25 -12.70 7.98
C TRP A 65 -1.87 -13.08 7.52
N ARG A 66 -1.75 -13.18 6.20
CA ARG A 66 -0.48 -13.41 5.52
C ARG A 66 -0.11 -12.20 4.69
N VAL A 67 1.19 -11.95 4.61
CA VAL A 67 1.81 -10.93 3.78
C VAL A 67 2.56 -11.66 2.68
N LEU A 68 2.16 -11.41 1.44
CA LEU A 68 2.77 -11.92 0.23
C LEU A 68 3.66 -10.85 -0.39
N ILE A 69 4.90 -11.20 -0.70
CA ILE A 69 5.95 -10.30 -1.17
C ILE A 69 6.66 -10.95 -2.35
N GLY A 70 7.07 -10.17 -3.36
CA GLY A 70 7.77 -10.68 -4.54
C GLY A 70 6.88 -11.33 -5.61
N ALA A 71 5.55 -11.32 -5.41
CA ALA A 71 4.60 -11.80 -6.40
C ALA A 71 4.16 -10.66 -7.34
N THR A 72 3.91 -11.00 -8.61
CA THR A 72 3.26 -10.10 -9.59
C THR A 72 1.83 -10.56 -9.89
N GLN A 73 1.57 -11.87 -9.86
CA GLN A 73 0.25 -12.47 -10.03
C GLN A 73 -0.19 -13.15 -8.74
N LEU A 74 -1.42 -12.91 -8.29
CA LEU A 74 -1.90 -13.45 -7.01
C LEU A 74 -2.43 -14.89 -7.12
N SER A 75 -2.88 -15.30 -8.32
CA SER A 75 -3.29 -16.67 -8.63
C SER A 75 -2.11 -17.60 -8.88
N HIS A 76 -0.96 -17.03 -9.30
CA HIS A 76 0.26 -17.77 -9.60
C HIS A 76 1.48 -17.00 -9.07
N LEU A 77 1.91 -17.36 -7.86
CA LEU A 77 2.90 -16.60 -7.09
C LEU A 77 4.30 -16.57 -7.70
N GLY A 78 4.70 -17.64 -8.41
CA GLY A 78 6.06 -17.81 -8.90
C GLY A 78 7.06 -18.20 -7.79
N PRO A 79 8.29 -18.60 -8.15
CA PRO A 79 9.29 -19.10 -7.20
C PRO A 79 9.88 -18.02 -6.29
N GLU A 80 9.82 -16.76 -6.72
CA GLU A 80 10.39 -15.60 -6.02
C GLU A 80 9.51 -15.08 -4.88
N ALA A 81 8.25 -15.52 -4.85
CA ALA A 81 7.28 -15.06 -3.89
C ALA A 81 7.54 -15.66 -2.50
N GLN A 82 7.50 -14.78 -1.50
CA GLN A 82 7.64 -15.13 -0.10
C GLN A 82 6.35 -14.82 0.65
N VAL A 83 5.89 -15.79 1.44
CA VAL A 83 4.74 -15.65 2.33
C VAL A 83 5.23 -15.56 3.78
N ARG A 84 4.74 -14.58 4.52
CA ARG A 84 4.96 -14.40 5.96
C ARG A 84 3.65 -14.20 6.68
N HIS A 85 3.59 -14.50 7.97
CA HIS A 85 2.42 -14.20 8.78
C HIS A 85 2.62 -12.93 9.58
N VAL A 86 1.52 -12.25 9.87
CA VAL A 86 1.56 -11.09 10.75
C VAL A 86 1.68 -11.56 12.19
N LYS A 87 2.73 -11.13 12.88
CA LYS A 87 2.92 -11.35 14.31
C LYS A 87 2.18 -10.32 15.15
N ARG A 88 2.25 -9.04 14.76
CA ARG A 88 1.50 -7.95 15.39
C ARG A 88 1.28 -6.78 14.44
N LEU A 89 0.21 -6.03 14.70
CA LEU A 89 -0.10 -4.76 14.05
C LEU A 89 0.12 -3.63 15.06
N LEU A 90 0.84 -2.60 14.65
CA LEU A 90 1.14 -1.39 15.43
C LEU A 90 0.51 -0.20 14.70
N ALA A 91 -0.72 0.16 15.07
CA ALA A 91 -1.39 1.34 14.52
C ALA A 91 -0.77 2.62 15.07
N HIS A 92 -0.85 3.71 14.31
CA HIS A 92 -0.47 5.03 14.82
C HIS A 92 -1.29 5.37 16.08
N GLN A 93 -0.62 5.86 17.13
CA GLN A 93 -1.28 6.12 18.42
C GLN A 93 -2.36 7.21 18.33
N GLU A 94 -2.17 8.15 17.42
CA GLU A 94 -3.11 9.26 17.15
C GLU A 94 -4.03 8.98 15.94
N TYR A 95 -4.19 7.72 15.54
CA TYR A 95 -5.16 7.37 14.50
C TYR A 95 -6.59 7.66 14.96
N THR A 96 -7.38 8.32 14.11
CA THR A 96 -8.81 8.55 14.38
C THR A 96 -9.66 8.01 13.24
N ALA A 97 -10.60 7.12 13.56
CA ALA A 97 -11.44 6.47 12.56
C ALA A 97 -12.39 7.45 11.85
N ASP A 98 -12.95 8.42 12.59
CA ASP A 98 -13.94 9.36 12.06
C ASP A 98 -13.37 10.31 11.02
N SER A 99 -12.12 10.76 11.21
CA SER A 99 -11.48 11.74 10.34
C SER A 99 -10.36 11.16 9.47
N GLN A 100 -10.10 9.85 9.62
CA GLN A 100 -9.03 9.11 8.96
C GLN A 100 -7.63 9.76 9.09
N GLN A 101 -7.44 10.57 10.13
CA GLN A 101 -6.15 11.19 10.40
C GLN A 101 -5.16 10.14 10.90
N ASN A 102 -3.90 10.31 10.51
CA ASN A 102 -2.81 9.39 10.84
C ASN A 102 -3.12 7.93 10.43
N ASP A 103 -3.69 7.77 9.23
CA ASP A 103 -3.95 6.48 8.59
C ASP A 103 -2.62 5.79 8.20
N ILE A 104 -1.93 5.24 9.20
CA ILE A 104 -0.71 4.46 9.04
C ILE A 104 -0.60 3.41 10.15
N ALA A 105 -0.12 2.24 9.78
CA ALA A 105 0.19 1.15 10.69
C ALA A 105 1.45 0.42 10.25
N LEU A 106 2.11 -0.25 11.19
CA LEU A 106 3.25 -1.11 10.93
C LEU A 106 2.88 -2.55 11.26
N LEU A 107 3.22 -3.48 10.39
CA LEU A 107 3.09 -4.91 10.60
C LEU A 107 4.45 -5.49 10.95
N GLU A 108 4.55 -6.13 12.11
CA GLU A 108 5.67 -7.02 12.40
C GLU A 108 5.34 -8.41 11.87
N LEU A 109 6.23 -8.95 11.03
CA LEU A 109 6.14 -10.30 10.50
C LEU A 109 6.67 -11.33 11.49
N ASP A 110 6.21 -12.56 11.40
CA ASP A 110 6.66 -13.70 12.20
C ASP A 110 8.12 -14.09 11.90
N GLN A 111 8.52 -14.01 10.63
CA GLN A 111 9.85 -14.37 10.14
C GLN A 111 10.43 -13.29 9.23
N PRO A 112 11.78 -13.18 9.14
CA PRO A 112 12.44 -12.26 8.23
C PRO A 112 12.13 -12.57 6.76
N VAL A 113 12.19 -11.56 5.91
CA VAL A 113 11.99 -11.67 4.46
C VAL A 113 13.34 -11.52 3.77
N GLU A 114 13.73 -12.53 3.00
CA GLU A 114 14.99 -12.53 2.27
C GLU A 114 14.91 -11.56 1.09
N CYS A 115 15.96 -10.78 0.85
CA CYS A 115 15.99 -9.88 -0.30
C CYS A 115 16.43 -10.62 -1.56
N SER A 116 15.83 -10.26 -2.69
CA SER A 116 16.18 -10.73 -4.03
C SER A 116 15.91 -9.61 -5.04
N ASP A 117 16.13 -9.86 -6.32
CA ASP A 117 15.77 -8.91 -7.39
C ASP A 117 14.26 -8.57 -7.38
N TYR A 118 13.43 -9.46 -6.83
CA TYR A 118 11.98 -9.31 -6.74
C TYR A 118 11.51 -8.83 -5.36
N VAL A 119 12.41 -8.81 -4.37
CA VAL A 119 12.08 -8.47 -2.98
C VAL A 119 13.11 -7.49 -2.43
N GLN A 120 12.74 -6.22 -2.37
CA GLN A 120 13.61 -5.13 -1.90
C GLN A 120 12.88 -4.21 -0.91
N LEU A 121 13.63 -3.30 -0.30
CA LEU A 121 13.11 -2.31 0.63
C LEU A 121 12.75 -1.03 -0.12
N ALA A 122 11.59 -0.45 0.18
CA ALA A 122 11.26 0.91 -0.24
C ALA A 122 12.04 1.93 0.58
N CYS A 123 12.44 3.04 -0.03
CA CYS A 123 12.98 4.17 0.71
C CYS A 123 11.88 4.84 1.56
N VAL A 124 12.23 5.24 2.78
CA VAL A 124 11.37 6.11 3.61
C VAL A 124 11.94 7.52 3.51
N PRO A 125 11.14 8.52 3.07
CA PRO A 125 11.63 9.88 2.90
C PRO A 125 11.99 10.51 4.26
N ASN A 126 12.98 11.41 4.24
CA ASN A 126 13.27 12.26 5.39
C ASN A 126 12.18 13.34 5.53
N ALA A 127 11.91 13.79 6.75
CA ALA A 127 10.97 14.88 7.04
C ALA A 127 11.34 16.20 6.34
N SER A 128 12.60 16.36 5.92
CA SER A 128 13.06 17.51 5.13
C SER A 128 12.72 17.44 3.64
N LEU A 129 12.10 16.37 3.14
CA LEU A 129 11.79 16.21 1.73
C LEU A 129 10.63 17.14 1.32
N THR A 130 10.90 18.02 0.37
CA THR A 130 9.88 18.85 -0.25
C THR A 130 9.11 18.07 -1.31
N VAL A 131 8.03 17.40 -0.91
CA VAL A 131 7.24 16.53 -1.82
C VAL A 131 6.75 17.27 -3.07
N SER A 132 6.43 18.57 -2.98
CA SER A 132 5.99 19.37 -4.12
C SER A 132 7.02 19.51 -5.25
N GLU A 133 8.30 19.22 -5.00
CA GLU A 133 9.35 19.22 -6.03
C GLU A 133 9.35 17.93 -6.86
N LEU A 134 8.64 16.88 -6.41
CA LEU A 134 8.52 15.62 -7.15
C LEU A 134 7.59 15.80 -8.36
N LYS A 135 8.15 15.59 -9.56
CA LYS A 135 7.42 15.84 -10.82
C LYS A 135 6.63 14.64 -11.33
N THR A 136 6.93 13.43 -10.86
CA THR A 136 6.32 12.19 -11.35
C THR A 136 6.25 11.19 -10.21
N CYS A 137 5.06 10.67 -9.98
CA CYS A 137 4.80 9.64 -9.00
C CYS A 137 4.14 8.45 -9.71
N TYR A 138 4.15 7.31 -9.04
CA TYR A 138 3.50 6.11 -9.52
C TYR A 138 2.63 5.53 -8.41
N ILE A 139 1.54 4.91 -8.83
CA ILE A 139 0.69 4.07 -8.01
C ILE A 139 0.81 2.64 -8.53
N ALA A 140 0.86 1.68 -7.62
CA ALA A 140 0.91 0.26 -7.96
C ALA A 140 0.04 -0.52 -6.97
N GLY A 141 -0.61 -1.58 -7.46
CA GLY A 141 -1.42 -2.45 -6.60
C GLY A 141 -2.33 -3.40 -7.36
N TRP A 142 -2.90 -4.34 -6.61
CA TRP A 142 -3.96 -5.24 -7.08
C TRP A 142 -5.34 -4.67 -6.77
N SER A 143 -6.36 -5.07 -7.51
CA SER A 143 -7.74 -4.77 -7.15
C SER A 143 -8.37 -5.95 -6.40
N SER A 144 -9.06 -5.66 -5.29
CA SER A 144 -9.82 -6.68 -4.57
C SER A 144 -11.06 -7.08 -5.39
N ALA A 145 -11.42 -8.37 -5.35
CA ALA A 145 -12.57 -8.93 -6.04
C ALA A 145 -13.93 -8.33 -5.59
N SER A 146 -13.98 -7.68 -4.42
CA SER A 146 -15.17 -6.98 -3.92
C SER A 146 -15.48 -5.66 -4.63
N ALA A 147 -14.58 -5.15 -5.48
CA ALA A 147 -14.86 -4.00 -6.34
C ALA A 147 -15.84 -4.43 -7.44
N LYS A 148 -17.13 -4.12 -7.25
CA LYS A 148 -18.31 -4.58 -8.00
C LYS A 148 -18.38 -4.26 -9.52
N ALA A 149 -17.28 -3.94 -10.20
CA ALA A 149 -17.29 -3.66 -11.64
C ALA A 149 -16.02 -4.20 -12.33
N GLN A 150 -16.20 -5.22 -13.18
CA GLN A 150 -15.19 -5.88 -14.02
C GLN A 150 -13.91 -6.35 -13.29
N GLY A 151 -13.98 -7.57 -12.73
CA GLY A 151 -12.84 -8.47 -12.48
C GLY A 151 -11.75 -8.01 -11.49
N ALA A 152 -11.39 -8.87 -10.53
CA ALA A 152 -10.14 -8.70 -9.81
C ALA A 152 -8.98 -8.71 -10.82
N SER A 153 -8.10 -7.71 -10.77
CA SER A 153 -6.86 -7.73 -11.55
C SER A 153 -5.88 -8.64 -10.81
N ASP A 154 -5.75 -9.86 -11.31
CA ASP A 154 -4.84 -10.85 -10.75
C ASP A 154 -3.37 -10.43 -10.89
N VAL A 155 -3.05 -9.76 -12.00
CA VAL A 155 -1.74 -9.16 -12.28
C VAL A 155 -1.65 -7.79 -11.62
N LEU A 156 -0.50 -7.50 -10.99
CA LEU A 156 -0.16 -6.21 -10.42
C LEU A 156 -0.28 -5.12 -11.49
N GLN A 157 -0.99 -4.04 -11.18
CA GLN A 157 -1.12 -2.89 -12.07
C GLN A 157 -0.22 -1.75 -11.60
N GLU A 158 0.19 -0.91 -12.52
CA GLU A 158 0.89 0.35 -12.25
C GLU A 158 0.32 1.49 -13.11
N ALA A 159 0.38 2.71 -12.60
CA ALA A 159 0.10 3.91 -13.40
C ALA A 159 0.95 5.10 -12.95
N LYS A 160 1.31 5.94 -13.93
CA LYS A 160 1.99 7.20 -13.71
C LYS A 160 0.98 8.29 -13.33
N VAL A 161 1.19 8.94 -12.20
CA VAL A 161 0.37 10.03 -11.68
C VAL A 161 1.19 11.30 -11.45
N ARG A 162 0.50 12.43 -11.30
CA ARG A 162 1.09 13.72 -10.96
C ARG A 162 0.58 14.18 -9.61
N LEU A 163 1.43 14.84 -8.85
CA LEU A 163 0.98 15.52 -7.64
C LEU A 163 0.02 16.66 -8.02
N LEU A 164 -1.04 16.77 -7.23
CA LEU A 164 -2.03 17.82 -7.33
C LEU A 164 -1.88 18.76 -6.13
N ASP A 165 -2.10 20.05 -6.36
CA ASP A 165 -2.12 21.03 -5.29
C ASP A 165 -3.28 20.72 -4.34
N VAL A 166 -2.96 20.46 -3.07
CA VAL A 166 -3.96 20.18 -2.03
C VAL A 166 -4.98 21.32 -1.92
N ARG A 167 -4.60 22.59 -2.15
CA ARG A 167 -5.53 23.72 -2.13
C ARG A 167 -6.58 23.63 -3.24
N LEU A 168 -6.17 23.18 -4.43
CA LEU A 168 -7.09 22.96 -5.54
C LEU A 168 -8.04 21.81 -5.23
N VAL A 169 -7.51 20.69 -4.75
CA VAL A 169 -8.27 19.47 -4.45
C VAL A 169 -9.21 19.70 -3.26
N ASN A 170 -8.82 20.50 -2.28
CA ASN A 170 -9.63 20.82 -1.11
C ASN A 170 -10.62 21.98 -1.34
N SER A 171 -10.74 22.48 -2.57
CA SER A 171 -11.73 23.50 -2.92
C SER A 171 -13.17 22.98 -2.77
N SER A 172 -14.13 23.89 -2.64
CA SER A 172 -15.56 23.57 -2.49
C SER A 172 -16.14 22.74 -3.63
N ARG A 173 -15.52 22.76 -4.82
CA ARG A 173 -15.97 21.99 -5.99
C ARG A 173 -15.61 20.49 -5.87
N TRP A 174 -14.62 20.14 -5.06
CA TRP A 174 -14.05 18.79 -4.98
C TRP A 174 -14.29 18.23 -3.59
N TYR A 175 -13.30 18.24 -2.71
CA TYR A 175 -13.39 17.64 -1.37
C TYR A 175 -13.89 18.60 -0.27
N ALA A 176 -14.14 19.87 -0.59
CA ALA A 176 -14.84 20.84 0.25
C ALA A 176 -14.33 20.93 1.71
N GLY A 177 -13.01 20.92 1.92
CA GLY A 177 -12.40 21.02 3.24
C GLY A 177 -12.04 19.69 3.89
N ALA A 178 -12.41 18.54 3.31
CA ALA A 178 -12.17 17.22 3.90
C ALA A 178 -10.70 16.74 3.82
N ILE A 179 -9.85 17.37 2.99
CA ILE A 179 -8.44 16.99 2.85
C ILE A 179 -7.61 17.72 3.90
N HIS A 180 -6.85 16.97 4.70
CA HIS A 180 -5.94 17.50 5.71
C HIS A 180 -4.60 17.93 5.10
N THR A 181 -3.86 18.78 5.82
CA THR A 181 -2.54 19.27 5.38
C THR A 181 -1.46 18.19 5.32
N HIS A 182 -1.66 17.07 6.02
CA HIS A 182 -0.78 15.90 6.00
C HIS A 182 -1.17 14.86 4.94
N ASN A 183 -2.15 15.17 4.07
CA ASN A 183 -2.47 14.33 2.91
C ASN A 183 -1.69 14.78 1.68
N LEU A 184 -1.47 13.83 0.76
CA LEU A 184 -0.95 14.08 -0.57
C LEU A 184 -2.01 13.68 -1.59
N CYS A 185 -2.24 14.53 -2.58
CA CYS A 185 -3.17 14.27 -3.66
C CYS A 185 -2.39 13.98 -4.94
N ALA A 186 -2.74 12.91 -5.64
CA ALA A 186 -2.11 12.55 -6.90
C ALA A 186 -3.13 11.98 -7.89
N GLY A 187 -3.01 12.34 -9.15
CA GLY A 187 -3.92 11.90 -10.20
C GLY A 187 -3.96 12.87 -11.38
N TYR A 188 -5.09 12.89 -12.08
CA TYR A 188 -5.34 13.81 -13.19
C TYR A 188 -6.70 14.50 -13.01
N PRO A 189 -6.81 15.83 -13.18
CA PRO A 189 -8.05 16.59 -12.91
C PRO A 189 -9.30 16.16 -13.69
N ARG A 190 -9.15 15.35 -14.75
CA ARG A 190 -10.25 14.84 -15.57
C ARG A 190 -10.53 13.35 -15.35
N GLY A 191 -10.00 12.73 -14.29
CA GLY A 191 -10.29 11.33 -13.93
C GLY A 191 -9.77 10.29 -14.93
N ALA A 192 -8.75 10.63 -15.72
CA ALA A 192 -8.23 9.74 -16.77
C ALA A 192 -7.45 8.53 -16.22
N MET A 193 -6.77 8.69 -15.08
CA MET A 193 -6.04 7.63 -14.35
C MET A 193 -6.16 7.91 -12.85
N ASP A 194 -6.73 6.97 -12.10
CA ASP A 194 -7.00 7.11 -10.66
C ASP A 194 -6.97 5.74 -9.95
N THR A 195 -6.78 5.72 -8.63
CA THR A 195 -6.74 4.53 -7.76
C THR A 195 -8.14 4.02 -7.37
N CYS A 196 -9.17 4.86 -7.47
CA CYS A 196 -10.57 4.55 -7.13
C CYS A 196 -11.55 5.38 -7.98
N GLN A 197 -12.64 4.77 -8.45
CA GLN A 197 -13.90 5.45 -8.75
C GLN A 197 -14.97 4.88 -7.82
#